data_AF-A0A4R3KCP3-F1
#
_entry.id   AF-A0A4R3KCP3-F1
#
_cell.length_a   1.000
_cell.length_b   1.000
_cell.length_c   1.000
_cell.angle_alpha   90.00
_cell.angle_beta   90.00
_cell.angle_gamma   90.00
#
_symmetry.space_group_name_H-M   'P 1'
#
loop_
_entity.id
_entity.type
_entity.pdbx_description
1 polymer ?
#
loop_
_entity_poly.entity_id
_entity_poly.type
_entity_poly.pdbx_seq_one_letter_code
_entity_poly.pdbx_strand_id
1 'polypeptide(L)'
;MKYSLLLAGIGIFIVVLLYVGYRYLPQRRVFYLFTAIILISTGIIFSFWHGQTKQNVMTEAQKTQILSEQPFFVTWYEEYKQYLEDIDRIWTRYNNTLEDFSKEKIDPDELQQDLVKIQTDSDKLQGKMKDALPPQELSDENYKLSYAVLEETRQYMAAQNDTIKKTLQAVMTPEFRANAFELQRKEIDNIRILNSPVNLNIAGDILTIRDNLSLPDL
;
A
#
# COMPACT_ATOMS: atom_id res chain seq x y z
N MET A 1 7.04 36.31 -11.67
CA MET A 1 6.96 37.58 -10.91
C MET A 1 7.11 37.44 -9.38
N LYS A 2 6.60 36.39 -8.72
CA LYS A 2 6.74 36.26 -7.25
C LYS A 2 8.18 36.00 -6.77
N TYR A 3 8.97 35.24 -7.52
CA TYR A 3 10.37 34.91 -7.17
C TYR A 3 11.35 36.09 -7.30
N SER A 4 11.12 37.01 -8.24
CA SER A 4 11.97 38.19 -8.43
C SER A 4 11.84 39.20 -7.27
N LEU A 5 10.64 39.32 -6.68
CA LEU A 5 10.42 40.16 -5.49
C LEU A 5 11.03 39.55 -4.23
N LEU A 6 11.00 38.22 -4.08
CA LEU A 6 11.65 37.52 -2.97
C LEU A 6 13.19 37.61 -3.05
N LEU A 7 13.76 37.45 -4.25
CA LEU A 7 15.21 37.60 -4.47
C LEU A 7 15.68 39.03 -4.19
N ALA A 8 14.93 40.04 -4.63
CA ALA A 8 15.22 41.43 -4.30
C ALA A 8 15.13 41.69 -2.79
N GLY A 9 14.13 41.12 -2.10
CA GLY A 9 13.98 41.21 -0.65
C GLY A 9 15.15 40.60 0.13
N ILE A 10 15.61 39.41 -0.28
CA ILE A 10 16.76 38.73 0.33
C ILE A 10 18.05 39.53 0.11
N GLY A 11 18.25 40.08 -1.09
CA GLY A 11 19.42 40.92 -1.39
C GLY A 11 19.48 42.17 -0.52
N ILE A 12 18.35 42.86 -0.36
CA ILE A 12 18.24 44.04 0.50
C ILE A 12 18.51 43.69 1.98
N PHE A 13 17.97 42.55 2.45
CA PHE A 13 18.17 42.09 3.82
C PHE A 13 19.65 41.79 4.13
N ILE A 14 20.38 41.18 3.19
CA ILE A 14 21.82 40.91 3.32
C ILE A 14 22.62 42.21 3.39
N VAL A 15 22.29 43.20 2.55
CA VAL A 15 22.95 44.52 2.57
C VAL A 15 22.73 45.26 3.89
N VAL A 16 21.51 45.20 4.44
CA VAL A 16 21.19 45.79 5.74
C VAL A 16 21.94 45.09 6.87
N LEU A 17 22.02 43.76 6.86
CA LEU A 17 22.79 42.99 7.85
C LEU A 17 24.28 43.34 7.82
N LEU A 18 24.86 43.49 6.62
CA LEU A 18 26.26 43.90 6.46
C LEU A 18 26.50 45.33 6.96
N TYR A 19 25.58 46.25 6.68
CA TYR A 19 25.65 47.64 7.15
C TYR A 19 25.55 47.74 8.68
N VAL A 20 24.61 47.02 9.30
CA VAL A 20 24.45 46.97 10.76
C VAL A 20 25.67 46.32 11.41
N GLY A 21 26.17 45.22 10.86
CA GLY A 21 27.38 44.55 11.33
C GLY A 21 28.61 45.45 11.28
N TYR A 22 28.77 46.25 10.21
CA TYR A 22 29.88 47.19 10.07
C TYR A 22 29.81 48.34 11.10
N ARG A 23 28.60 48.81 11.42
CA ARG A 23 28.39 49.95 12.31
C ARG A 23 28.43 49.61 13.79
N TYR A 24 27.99 48.41 14.18
CA TYR A 24 27.79 48.05 15.58
C TYR A 24 28.79 47.03 16.15
N LEU A 25 29.64 46.41 15.32
CA LEU A 25 30.69 45.51 15.82
C LEU A 25 31.98 46.30 16.11
N PRO A 26 32.42 46.43 17.38
CA PRO A 26 33.53 47.30 17.78
C PRO A 26 34.93 46.77 17.39
N GLN A 27 35.06 45.51 16.98
CA GLN A 27 36.33 44.90 16.57
C GLN A 27 36.26 44.40 15.12
N ARG A 28 37.15 44.91 14.26
CA ARG A 28 37.21 44.56 12.82
C ARG A 28 37.35 43.05 12.55
N ARG A 29 37.96 42.30 13.48
CA ARG A 29 38.10 40.83 13.40
C ARG A 29 36.75 40.10 13.43
N VAL A 30 35.81 40.58 14.24
CA VAL A 30 34.47 39.98 14.39
C VAL A 30 33.63 40.24 13.13
N PHE A 31 33.79 41.40 12.50
CA PHE A 31 33.14 41.71 11.22
C PHE A 31 33.61 40.76 10.11
N TYR A 32 34.92 40.52 9.97
CA TYR A 32 35.43 39.59 8.96
C TYR A 32 34.91 38.16 9.16
N LEU A 33 34.84 37.68 10.40
CA LEU A 33 34.26 36.37 10.72
C LEU A 33 32.77 36.29 10.34
N PHE A 34 32.00 37.33 10.66
CA PHE A 34 30.59 37.40 10.29
C PHE A 34 30.37 37.37 8.76
N THR A 35 31.17 38.14 8.01
CA THR A 35 31.09 38.15 6.54
C THR A 35 31.50 36.82 5.91
N ALA A 36 32.49 36.13 6.49
CA ALA A 36 32.93 34.82 6.01
C ALA A 36 31.84 33.76 6.19
N ILE A 37 31.13 33.78 7.33
CA ILE A 37 30.01 32.86 7.59
C ILE A 37 28.89 33.08 6.57
N ILE A 38 28.52 34.33 6.28
CA ILE A 38 27.49 34.64 5.27
C ILE A 38 27.87 34.09 3.89
N LEU A 39 29.12 34.30 3.46
CA LEU A 39 29.63 33.80 2.17
C LEU A 39 29.62 32.28 2.07
N ILE A 40 29.98 31.59 3.16
CA ILE A 40 29.93 30.13 3.20
C ILE A 40 28.48 29.65 3.15
N SER A 41 27.58 30.27 3.92
CA SER A 41 26.15 29.91 3.91
C SER A 41 25.50 30.14 2.54
N THR A 42 25.77 31.26 1.87
CA THR A 42 25.25 31.51 0.53
C THR A 42 25.85 30.56 -0.51
N GLY A 43 27.14 30.21 -0.39
CA GLY A 43 27.79 29.22 -1.24
C GLY A 43 27.20 27.82 -1.11
N ILE A 44 26.88 27.38 0.12
CA ILE A 44 26.22 26.09 0.39
C ILE A 44 24.82 26.07 -0.23
N ILE A 45 24.02 27.12 0.00
CA ILE A 45 22.68 27.24 -0.58
C ILE A 45 22.75 27.23 -2.11
N PHE A 46 23.69 27.96 -2.70
CA PHE A 46 23.88 28.01 -4.15
C PHE A 46 24.29 26.65 -4.73
N SER A 47 25.23 25.94 -4.09
CA SER A 47 25.63 24.60 -4.51
C SER A 47 24.50 23.59 -4.40
N PHE A 48 23.66 23.69 -3.37
CA PHE A 48 22.49 22.82 -3.20
C PHE A 48 21.42 23.10 -4.27
N TRP A 49 21.23 24.37 -4.63
CA TRP A 49 20.28 24.80 -5.66
C TRP A 49 20.74 24.43 -7.08
N HIS A 50 22.03 24.60 -7.40
CA HIS A 50 22.58 24.23 -8.70
C HIS A 50 22.80 22.71 -8.85
N GLY A 51 22.94 21.98 -7.74
CA GLY A 51 23.04 20.51 -7.75
C GLY A 51 21.72 19.80 -8.02
N GLN A 52 20.57 20.49 -7.93
CA GLN A 52 19.23 19.88 -8.03
C GLN A 52 18.57 19.93 -9.42
N THR A 53 19.16 20.53 -10.44
CA THR A 53 18.53 20.63 -11.77
C THR A 53 19.17 19.73 -12.82
N LYS A 54 19.27 18.43 -12.53
CA LYS A 54 19.12 17.43 -13.60
C LYS A 54 17.69 16.93 -13.53
N GLN A 55 16.79 17.72 -14.11
CA GLN A 55 15.44 17.27 -14.42
C GLN A 55 15.60 16.00 -15.25
N ASN A 56 15.16 14.85 -14.72
CA ASN A 56 15.21 13.59 -15.43
C ASN A 56 14.12 13.67 -16.52
N VAL A 57 14.43 14.32 -17.64
CA VAL A 57 13.49 14.49 -18.75
C VAL A 57 13.29 13.12 -19.36
N MET A 58 12.13 12.52 -19.08
CA MET A 58 11.72 11.24 -19.64
C MET A 58 11.83 11.28 -21.17
N THR A 59 12.52 10.31 -21.73
CA THR A 59 12.71 10.20 -23.17
C THR A 59 11.39 9.87 -23.87
N GLU A 60 11.21 10.30 -25.12
CA GLU A 60 10.00 9.97 -25.91
C GLU A 60 9.78 8.45 -26.06
N ALA A 61 10.87 7.67 -26.07
CA ALA A 61 10.82 6.22 -26.05
C ALA A 61 10.20 5.68 -24.74
N GLN A 62 10.61 6.22 -23.59
CA GLN A 62 10.03 5.85 -22.29
C GLN A 62 8.56 6.24 -22.18
N LYS A 63 8.18 7.43 -22.68
CA LYS A 63 6.76 7.84 -22.71
C LYS A 63 5.91 6.91 -23.57
N THR A 64 6.42 6.53 -24.74
CA THR A 64 5.73 5.62 -25.66
C THR A 64 5.59 4.24 -25.05
N GLN A 65 6.63 3.75 -24.36
CA GLN A 65 6.58 2.49 -23.63
C GLN A 65 5.50 2.52 -22.53
N ILE A 66 5.49 3.55 -21.69
CA ILE A 66 4.47 3.72 -20.64
C ILE A 66 3.06 3.73 -21.23
N LEU A 67 2.83 4.51 -22.28
CA LEU A 67 1.53 4.59 -22.95
C LEU A 67 1.09 3.25 -23.58
N SER A 68 2.04 2.42 -24.01
CA SER A 68 1.75 1.09 -24.55
C SER A 68 1.38 0.07 -23.46
N GLU A 69 1.95 0.18 -22.26
CA GLU A 69 1.71 -0.74 -21.13
C GLU A 69 0.42 -0.43 -20.36
N GLN A 70 0.07 0.86 -20.24
CA GLN A 70 -1.10 1.34 -19.49
C GLN A 70 -2.42 0.59 -19.76
N PRO A 71 -2.90 0.41 -21.00
CA PRO A 71 -4.19 -0.24 -21.24
C PRO A 71 -4.23 -1.70 -20.77
N PHE A 72 -3.11 -2.42 -20.89
CA PHE A 72 -2.99 -3.79 -20.41
C PHE A 72 -3.04 -3.85 -18.88
N PHE A 73 -2.26 -3.00 -18.21
CA PHE A 73 -2.26 -2.93 -16.76
C PHE A 73 -3.63 -2.53 -16.20
N VAL A 74 -4.25 -1.48 -16.74
CA VAL A 74 -5.55 -0.99 -16.28
C VAL A 74 -6.61 -2.09 -16.42
N THR A 75 -6.67 -2.79 -17.55
CA THR A 75 -7.63 -3.87 -17.78
C THR A 75 -7.45 -4.98 -16.75
N TRP A 76 -6.22 -5.47 -16.57
CA TRP A 76 -5.92 -6.50 -15.58
C TRP A 76 -6.20 -6.02 -14.15
N TYR A 77 -5.86 -4.78 -13.82
CA TYR A 77 -6.04 -4.23 -12.49
C TYR A 77 -7.52 -4.03 -12.12
N GLU A 78 -8.39 -3.71 -13.09
CA GLU A 78 -9.83 -3.67 -12.87
C GLU A 78 -10.40 -5.06 -12.51
N GLU A 79 -9.99 -6.11 -13.24
CA GLU A 79 -10.36 -7.49 -12.89
C GLU A 79 -9.79 -7.90 -11.53
N TYR A 80 -8.55 -7.51 -11.26
CA TYR A 80 -7.89 -7.78 -9.98
C TYR A 80 -8.61 -7.15 -8.79
N LYS A 81 -9.10 -5.91 -8.91
CA LYS A 81 -9.91 -5.27 -7.86
C LYS A 81 -11.18 -6.05 -7.55
N GLN A 82 -11.82 -6.65 -8.56
CA GLN A 82 -12.99 -7.50 -8.33
C GLN A 82 -12.63 -8.74 -7.51
N TYR A 83 -11.44 -9.33 -7.68
CA TYR A 83 -10.99 -10.39 -6.78
C TYR A 83 -10.81 -9.92 -5.34
N LEU A 84 -10.28 -8.71 -5.10
CA LEU A 84 -10.16 -8.15 -3.76
C LEU A 84 -11.53 -7.94 -3.09
N GLU A 85 -12.51 -7.43 -3.84
CA GLU A 85 -13.89 -7.28 -3.36
C GLU A 85 -14.54 -8.63 -3.04
N ASP A 86 -14.31 -9.64 -3.88
CA ASP A 86 -14.81 -11.00 -3.65
C ASP A 86 -14.17 -11.65 -2.41
N ILE A 87 -12.87 -11.46 -2.20
CA ILE A 87 -12.12 -11.92 -1.01
C ILE A 87 -12.72 -11.28 0.25
N ASP A 88 -12.85 -9.96 0.26
CA ASP A 88 -13.38 -9.21 1.41
C ASP A 88 -14.82 -9.63 1.73
N ARG A 89 -15.66 -9.82 0.71
CA ARG A 89 -17.04 -10.26 0.87
C ARG A 89 -17.14 -11.65 1.51
N ILE A 90 -16.32 -12.61 1.07
CA ILE A 90 -16.31 -13.97 1.62
C ILE A 90 -15.86 -13.93 3.09
N TRP A 91 -14.78 -13.19 3.38
CA TRP A 91 -14.26 -13.06 4.74
C TRP A 91 -15.25 -12.37 5.68
N THR A 92 -15.92 -11.33 5.21
CA THR A 92 -16.98 -10.64 5.95
C THR A 92 -18.15 -11.59 6.23
N ARG A 93 -18.59 -12.37 5.24
CA ARG A 93 -19.67 -13.35 5.42
C ARG A 93 -19.29 -14.41 6.46
N TYR A 94 -18.06 -14.93 6.41
CA TYR A 94 -17.52 -15.82 7.43
C TYR A 94 -17.62 -15.23 8.84
N ASN A 95 -17.09 -14.02 9.04
CA ASN A 95 -17.10 -13.38 10.35
C ASN A 95 -18.53 -13.10 10.86
N ASN A 96 -19.43 -12.65 9.98
CA ASN A 96 -20.82 -12.39 10.34
C ASN A 96 -21.55 -13.69 10.73
N THR A 97 -21.35 -14.79 10.00
CA THR A 97 -21.93 -16.11 10.36
C THR A 97 -21.44 -16.56 11.74
N LEU A 98 -20.16 -16.39 12.06
CA LEU A 98 -19.64 -16.73 13.38
C LEU A 98 -20.19 -15.80 14.48
N GLU A 99 -20.38 -14.52 14.19
CA GLU A 99 -20.98 -13.57 15.12
C GLU A 99 -22.45 -13.90 15.39
N ASP A 100 -23.21 -14.26 14.36
CA ASP A 100 -24.61 -14.66 14.51
C ASP A 100 -24.73 -15.95 15.33
N PHE A 101 -23.83 -16.93 15.11
CA PHE A 101 -23.74 -18.11 15.97
C PHE A 101 -23.41 -17.74 17.42
N SER A 102 -22.40 -16.89 17.64
CA SER A 102 -22.00 -16.46 18.99
C SER A 102 -23.13 -15.75 19.76
N LYS A 103 -24.07 -15.13 19.03
CA LYS A 103 -25.26 -14.44 19.56
C LYS A 103 -26.50 -15.35 19.64
N GLU A 104 -26.33 -16.66 19.46
CA GLU A 104 -27.41 -17.66 19.50
C GLU A 104 -28.53 -17.39 18.49
N LYS A 105 -28.22 -16.69 17.37
CA LYS A 105 -29.21 -16.42 16.32
C LYS A 105 -29.38 -17.57 15.34
N ILE A 106 -28.33 -18.37 15.19
CA ILE A 106 -28.29 -19.57 14.35
C ILE A 106 -27.79 -20.74 15.19
N ASP A 107 -28.27 -21.94 14.88
CA ASP A 107 -27.86 -23.17 15.57
C ASP A 107 -26.61 -23.81 14.90
N PRO A 108 -26.02 -24.86 15.50
CA PRO A 108 -24.88 -25.56 14.91
C PRO A 108 -25.12 -26.17 13.51
N ASP A 109 -26.36 -26.55 13.17
CA ASP A 109 -26.70 -27.11 11.86
C ASP A 109 -26.72 -26.01 10.78
N GLU A 110 -27.36 -24.89 11.09
CA GLU A 110 -27.35 -23.69 10.24
C GLU A 110 -25.92 -23.15 10.05
N LEU A 111 -25.14 -23.07 11.13
CA LEU A 111 -23.72 -22.70 11.08
C LEU A 111 -22.94 -23.58 10.11
N GLN A 112 -23.08 -24.91 10.21
CA GLN A 112 -22.39 -25.83 9.31
C GLN A 112 -22.81 -25.59 7.86
N GLN A 113 -24.11 -25.43 7.60
CA GLN A 113 -24.63 -25.24 6.25
C GLN A 113 -24.05 -23.97 5.60
N ASP A 114 -23.97 -22.88 6.35
CA ASP A 114 -23.42 -21.62 5.85
C ASP A 114 -21.90 -21.67 5.67
N LEU A 115 -21.18 -22.32 6.58
CA LEU A 115 -19.74 -22.57 6.43
C LEU A 115 -19.41 -23.41 5.19
N VAL A 116 -20.23 -24.41 4.84
CA VAL A 116 -20.07 -25.18 3.59
C VAL A 116 -20.19 -24.28 2.35
N LYS A 117 -21.17 -23.36 2.33
CA LYS A 117 -21.33 -22.41 1.22
C LYS A 117 -20.14 -21.45 1.13
N ILE A 118 -19.69 -20.92 2.27
CA ILE A 118 -18.51 -20.04 2.37
C ILE A 118 -17.25 -20.75 1.87
N GLN A 119 -17.00 -21.98 2.31
CA GLN A 119 -15.87 -22.78 1.84
C GLN A 119 -15.93 -23.01 0.33
N THR A 120 -17.10 -23.35 -0.20
CA THR A 120 -17.30 -23.57 -1.65
C THR A 120 -17.00 -22.31 -2.47
N ASP A 121 -17.50 -21.15 -2.02
CA ASP A 121 -17.24 -19.87 -2.71
C ASP A 121 -15.76 -19.50 -2.66
N SER A 122 -15.11 -19.72 -1.51
CA SER A 122 -13.68 -19.50 -1.31
C SER A 122 -12.84 -20.39 -2.23
N ASP A 123 -13.12 -21.69 -2.30
CA ASP A 123 -12.41 -22.63 -3.17
C ASP A 123 -12.59 -22.27 -4.66
N LYS A 124 -13.80 -21.86 -5.05
CA LYS A 124 -14.09 -21.40 -6.42
C LYS A 124 -13.29 -20.15 -6.77
N LEU A 125 -13.21 -19.19 -5.86
CA LEU A 125 -12.45 -17.96 -6.08
C LEU A 125 -10.94 -18.24 -6.15
N GLN A 126 -10.40 -19.15 -5.32
CA GLN A 126 -9.01 -19.59 -5.42
C GLN A 126 -8.72 -20.20 -6.80
N GLY A 127 -9.65 -21.02 -7.31
CA GLY A 127 -9.57 -21.58 -8.65
C GLY A 127 -9.44 -20.51 -9.72
N LYS A 128 -10.32 -19.50 -9.71
CA LYS A 128 -10.29 -18.38 -10.67
C LYS A 128 -8.97 -17.61 -10.62
N MET A 129 -8.46 -17.34 -9.42
CA MET A 129 -7.26 -16.54 -9.25
C MET A 129 -5.98 -17.22 -9.74
N LYS A 130 -5.95 -18.55 -9.91
CA LYS A 130 -4.77 -19.27 -10.44
C LYS A 130 -4.40 -18.83 -11.85
N ASP A 131 -5.39 -18.50 -12.67
CA ASP A 131 -5.20 -18.14 -14.07
C ASP A 131 -5.17 -16.62 -14.30
N ALA A 132 -5.32 -15.81 -13.25
CA ALA A 132 -5.35 -14.34 -13.30
C ALA A 132 -3.97 -13.68 -13.47
N LEU A 133 -3.07 -14.29 -14.25
CA LEU A 133 -1.70 -13.82 -14.44
C LEU A 133 -1.66 -12.40 -15.02
N PRO A 134 -0.66 -11.58 -14.66
CA PRO A 134 -0.46 -10.27 -15.29
C PRO A 134 -0.25 -10.39 -16.81
N PRO A 135 -0.60 -9.35 -17.59
CA PRO A 135 -0.39 -9.32 -19.04
C PRO A 135 1.09 -9.42 -19.40
N GLN A 136 1.43 -10.21 -20.42
CA GLN A 136 2.82 -10.39 -20.87
C GLN A 136 3.37 -9.17 -21.62
N GLU A 137 2.50 -8.23 -22.00
CA GLU A 137 2.81 -6.97 -22.67
C GLU A 137 3.41 -5.93 -21.73
N LEU A 138 3.37 -6.16 -20.42
CA LEU A 138 4.06 -5.32 -19.44
C LEU A 138 5.57 -5.51 -19.54
N SER A 139 6.33 -4.48 -19.19
CA SER A 139 7.78 -4.61 -18.98
C SER A 139 8.09 -5.65 -17.91
N ASP A 140 9.28 -6.26 -17.99
CA ASP A 140 9.75 -7.26 -17.01
C ASP A 140 9.61 -6.78 -15.55
N GLU A 141 9.82 -5.48 -15.31
CA GLU A 141 9.67 -4.88 -13.98
C GLU A 141 8.20 -4.83 -13.54
N ASN A 142 7.33 -4.23 -14.35
CA ASN A 142 5.90 -4.10 -14.04
C ASN A 142 5.20 -5.46 -13.99
N TYR A 143 5.62 -6.43 -14.81
CA TYR A 143 5.15 -7.80 -14.76
C TYR A 143 5.49 -8.45 -13.41
N LYS A 144 6.76 -8.35 -12.97
CA LYS A 144 7.20 -8.93 -11.69
C LYS A 144 6.47 -8.31 -10.50
N LEU A 145 6.31 -6.99 -10.49
CA LEU A 145 5.57 -6.28 -9.44
C LEU A 145 4.10 -6.72 -9.42
N SER A 146 3.43 -6.74 -10.58
CA SER A 146 2.03 -7.17 -10.68
C SER A 146 1.85 -8.64 -10.25
N TYR A 147 2.81 -9.50 -10.60
CA TYR A 147 2.82 -10.89 -10.19
C TYR A 147 3.02 -11.03 -8.67
N ALA A 148 3.92 -10.25 -8.07
CA ALA A 148 4.13 -10.25 -6.62
C ALA A 148 2.84 -9.83 -5.88
N VAL A 149 2.18 -8.77 -6.32
CA VAL A 149 0.87 -8.33 -5.78
C VAL A 149 -0.17 -9.46 -5.86
N LEU A 150 -0.27 -10.13 -7.00
CA LEU A 150 -1.18 -11.26 -7.18
C LEU A 150 -0.85 -12.42 -6.25
N GLU A 151 0.43 -12.75 -6.12
CA GLU A 151 0.90 -13.88 -5.31
C GLU A 151 0.72 -13.64 -3.81
N GLU A 152 1.01 -12.44 -3.32
CA GLU A 152 0.71 -12.06 -1.94
C GLU A 152 -0.79 -12.17 -1.64
N THR A 153 -1.63 -11.73 -2.59
CA THR A 153 -3.09 -11.83 -2.45
C THR A 153 -3.57 -13.27 -2.45
N ARG A 154 -2.98 -14.14 -3.29
CA ARG A 154 -3.26 -15.58 -3.27
C ARG A 154 -2.87 -16.22 -1.94
N GLN A 155 -1.73 -15.85 -1.37
CA GLN A 155 -1.29 -16.36 -0.06
C GLN A 155 -2.21 -15.89 1.06
N TYR A 156 -2.59 -14.61 1.05
CA TYR A 156 -3.57 -14.07 1.99
C TYR A 156 -4.91 -14.81 1.90
N MET A 157 -5.43 -15.01 0.69
CA MET A 157 -6.65 -15.77 0.46
C MET A 157 -6.51 -17.23 0.86
N ALA A 158 -5.34 -17.85 0.65
CA ALA A 158 -5.07 -19.22 1.09
C ALA A 158 -5.15 -19.37 2.61
N ALA A 159 -4.61 -18.41 3.36
CA ALA A 159 -4.71 -18.39 4.82
C ALA A 159 -6.15 -18.20 5.31
N GLN A 160 -6.94 -17.34 4.65
CA GLN A 160 -8.39 -17.22 4.93
C GLN A 160 -9.12 -18.53 4.69
N ASN A 161 -8.90 -19.16 3.54
CA ASN A 161 -9.54 -20.43 3.18
C ASN A 161 -9.19 -21.55 4.17
N ASP A 162 -7.94 -21.63 4.60
CA ASP A 162 -7.50 -22.59 5.60
C ASP A 162 -8.21 -22.38 6.95
N THR A 163 -8.42 -21.13 7.36
CA THR A 163 -9.17 -20.79 8.57
C THR A 163 -10.64 -21.20 8.48
N ILE A 164 -11.30 -20.90 7.36
CA ILE A 164 -12.69 -21.30 7.09
C ILE A 164 -12.79 -22.83 7.14
N LYS A 165 -11.88 -23.53 6.47
CA LYS A 165 -11.83 -24.99 6.42
C LYS A 165 -11.64 -25.62 7.79
N LYS A 166 -10.71 -25.10 8.61
CA LYS A 166 -10.50 -25.57 10.00
C LYS A 166 -11.74 -25.36 10.86
N THR A 167 -12.41 -24.22 10.70
CA THR A 167 -13.66 -23.92 11.41
C THR A 167 -14.76 -24.90 11.02
N LEU A 168 -14.96 -25.13 9.72
CA LEU A 168 -15.94 -26.10 9.21
C LEU A 168 -15.64 -27.52 9.73
N GLN A 169 -14.37 -27.94 9.68
CA GLN A 169 -13.97 -29.25 10.18
C GLN A 169 -14.28 -29.43 11.67
N ALA A 170 -14.04 -28.42 12.50
CA ALA A 170 -14.38 -28.44 13.92
C ALA A 170 -15.90 -28.60 14.14
N VAL A 171 -16.71 -27.80 13.45
CA VAL A 171 -18.19 -27.82 13.55
C VAL A 171 -18.80 -29.16 13.12
N MET A 172 -18.13 -29.89 12.23
CA MET A 172 -18.57 -31.21 11.77
C MET A 172 -18.27 -32.36 12.74
N THR A 173 -17.50 -32.12 13.81
CA THR A 173 -17.13 -33.18 14.76
C THR A 173 -18.29 -33.55 15.69
N PRO A 174 -18.48 -34.84 16.04
CA PRO A 174 -19.44 -35.24 17.06
C PRO A 174 -19.21 -34.55 18.41
N GLU A 175 -17.95 -34.30 18.76
CA GLU A 175 -17.53 -33.64 19.99
C GLU A 175 -18.07 -32.20 20.05
N PHE A 176 -17.93 -31.43 18.97
CA PHE A 176 -18.49 -30.08 18.88
C PHE A 176 -20.00 -30.10 19.11
N ARG A 177 -20.71 -31.06 18.49
CA ARG A 177 -22.17 -31.19 18.61
C ARG A 177 -22.64 -31.57 20.01
N ALA A 178 -21.87 -32.38 20.73
CA ALA A 178 -22.20 -32.82 22.09
C ALA A 178 -21.84 -31.78 23.17
N ASN A 179 -20.95 -30.84 22.86
CA ASN A 179 -20.48 -29.83 23.79
C ASN A 179 -21.57 -28.81 24.16
N ALA A 180 -21.48 -28.27 25.37
CA ALA A 180 -22.25 -27.10 25.75
C ALA A 180 -21.87 -25.91 24.85
N PHE A 181 -22.84 -25.03 24.59
CA PHE A 181 -22.67 -23.89 23.69
C PHE A 181 -21.45 -22.99 24.02
N GLU A 182 -21.14 -22.80 25.30
CA GLU A 182 -19.94 -22.07 25.72
C GLU A 182 -18.63 -22.68 25.20
N LEU A 183 -18.54 -24.01 25.18
CA LEU A 183 -17.38 -24.73 24.67
C LEU A 183 -17.33 -24.67 23.14
N GLN A 184 -18.47 -24.75 22.46
CA GLN A 184 -18.57 -24.55 21.02
C GLN A 184 -18.06 -23.16 20.60
N ARG A 185 -18.51 -22.09 21.27
CA ARG A 185 -18.04 -20.73 21.03
C ARG A 185 -16.53 -20.59 21.26
N LYS A 186 -16.05 -21.11 22.40
CA LYS A 186 -14.63 -21.06 22.75
C LYS A 186 -13.75 -21.76 21.71
N GLU A 187 -14.21 -22.89 21.18
CA GLU A 187 -13.49 -23.62 20.13
C GLU A 187 -13.38 -22.80 18.84
N ILE A 188 -14.47 -22.19 18.38
CA ILE A 188 -14.48 -21.28 17.23
C ILE A 188 -13.56 -20.09 17.45
N ASP A 189 -13.63 -19.45 18.62
CA ASP A 189 -12.77 -18.31 18.97
C ASP A 189 -11.30 -18.67 18.96
N ASN A 190 -10.93 -19.84 19.49
CA ASN A 190 -9.55 -20.32 19.46
C ASN A 190 -9.05 -20.51 18.02
N ILE A 191 -9.87 -21.10 17.15
CA ILE A 191 -9.52 -21.28 15.73
C ILE A 191 -9.29 -19.91 15.09
N ARG A 192 -10.18 -18.94 15.32
CA ARG A 192 -10.05 -17.58 14.77
C ARG A 192 -8.77 -16.90 15.26
N ILE A 193 -8.48 -16.92 16.55
CA ILE A 193 -7.30 -16.26 17.13
C ILE A 193 -6.00 -16.87 16.58
N LEU A 194 -5.94 -18.18 16.44
CA LEU A 194 -4.72 -18.89 16.05
C LEU A 194 -4.47 -18.90 14.54
N ASN A 195 -5.51 -18.78 13.72
CA ASN A 195 -5.42 -18.98 12.28
C ASN A 195 -5.74 -17.73 11.45
N SER A 196 -6.21 -16.64 12.07
CA SER A 196 -6.50 -15.41 11.33
C SER A 196 -5.30 -14.97 10.47
N PRO A 197 -5.53 -14.63 9.20
CA PRO A 197 -4.46 -14.23 8.30
C PRO A 197 -3.83 -12.92 8.76
N VAL A 198 -2.53 -12.76 8.46
CA VAL A 198 -1.85 -11.46 8.58
C VAL A 198 -2.40 -10.52 7.51
N ASN A 199 -2.44 -9.22 7.80
CA ASN A 199 -2.93 -8.20 6.87
C ASN A 199 -2.22 -8.27 5.50
N LEU A 200 -3.01 -8.14 4.43
CA LEU A 200 -2.52 -8.03 3.06
C LEU A 200 -1.78 -6.69 2.85
N ASN A 201 -0.53 -6.73 2.40
CA ASN A 201 0.34 -5.55 2.30
C ASN A 201 0.82 -5.24 0.87
N ILE A 202 -0.13 -5.01 -0.03
CA ILE A 202 0.13 -4.78 -1.47
C ILE A 202 0.17 -3.31 -1.88
N ALA A 203 -0.15 -2.39 -0.96
CA ALA A 203 -0.35 -0.99 -1.30
C ALA A 203 0.94 -0.34 -1.86
N GLY A 204 2.10 -0.66 -1.29
CA GLY A 204 3.39 -0.12 -1.75
C GLY A 204 3.73 -0.55 -3.18
N ASP A 205 3.48 -1.83 -3.50
CA ASP A 205 3.77 -2.37 -4.83
C ASP A 205 2.83 -1.80 -5.88
N ILE A 206 1.52 -1.66 -5.57
CA ILE A 206 0.56 -1.00 -6.45
C ILE A 206 0.94 0.46 -6.71
N LEU A 207 1.38 1.18 -5.67
CA LEU A 207 1.86 2.56 -5.83
C LEU A 207 3.08 2.62 -6.74
N THR A 208 4.02 1.68 -6.59
CA THR A 208 5.22 1.59 -7.42
C THR A 208 4.85 1.33 -8.89
N ILE A 209 3.94 0.39 -9.17
CA ILE A 209 3.46 0.13 -10.54
C ILE A 209 2.79 1.38 -11.13
N ARG A 210 1.93 2.04 -10.35
CA ARG A 210 1.27 3.28 -10.78
C ARG A 210 2.27 4.36 -11.12
N ASP A 211 3.30 4.53 -10.29
CA ASP A 211 4.33 5.55 -10.48
C ASP A 211 5.19 5.21 -11.72
N ASN A 212 5.52 3.94 -11.94
CA ASN A 212 6.19 3.45 -13.16
C ASN A 212 5.39 3.71 -14.44
N LEU A 213 4.06 3.63 -14.35
CA LEU A 213 3.14 3.86 -15.46
C LEU A 213 2.63 5.30 -15.54
N SER A 214 3.20 6.23 -14.76
CA SER A 214 2.82 7.64 -14.78
C SER A 214 3.70 8.45 -15.75
N LEU A 215 3.09 9.39 -16.47
CA LEU A 215 3.84 10.39 -17.21
C LEU A 215 4.19 11.55 -16.27
N PRO A 216 5.44 12.06 -16.28
CA PRO A 216 5.80 13.22 -15.48
C PRO A 216 5.03 14.43 -15.98
N ASP A 217 4.21 15.01 -15.10
CA ASP A 217 3.44 16.25 -15.20
C ASP A 217 3.19 16.80 -16.63
N LEU A 218 1.93 16.71 -17.08
CA LEU A 218 1.37 17.63 -18.08
C LEU A 218 1.10 19.01 -17.45
#